data_AF-A0AA44IDI5-F1
#
_entry.id   AF-A0AA44IDI5-F1
#
_cell.length_a   1.000
_cell.length_b   1.000
_cell.length_c   1.000
_cell.angle_alpha   90.00
_cell.angle_beta   90.00
_cell.angle_gamma   90.00
#
_symmetry.space_group_name_H-M   'P 1'
#
loop_
_entity.id
_entity.type
_entity.pdbx_description
1 polymer ?
#
loop_
_entity_poly.entity_id
_entity_poly.type
_entity_poly.pdbx_seq_one_letter_code
_entity_poly.pdbx_strand_id
1 'polypeptide(L)'
;MPGGTYSLIDEPWIPVRWRPDAQAPGGEDLPARVGLRDVLLRAESIAGLAIAEPPAHTALLRILYALTARVTKLDEAGPRDWLERRVDVLGEGRLPARGIEEYFTSYRERFFAHDPVGGRPWMQDARLAEQCDPGNTAGVNKLIVTRPAGNNHAWFRHGSDAAPDLPTMSEAVLNLLVWHYFGPSGRCSSREVNGVKSASAIAGPLRTALSYHPEGDSLFETLLAGLVPPPRTVRRTTDQCPWERDELPDPDEFPKAPAGPCARLTACSQHALLLVPESDGQRVRDAYITWAYRKGRIPRDDDFVIWQISQQNNRYPRPADANRGLWRDLDALLLLKPSGSAQPERPRVFHTAYEVSERLRVRALGFDQEGQAKDTQFVDASTPRVFDVVEERAEHIAPAVGRLRQLGELFGWRLERAVKRAWAAYVTDAKAKPDTWVAEAAARYWPRAEREFWDRFRELDRTNALPNGGLDVGEARKAFLRLAEEAYEAVTATVTRTQRGAKAVFEARIELYGGNRKKKAAPAEGPAVGRAQQ
;
A
#
# COMPACT_ATOMS: atom_id res chain seq x y z
N MET A 1 26.86 27.64 -8.60
CA MET A 1 26.29 26.99 -7.41
C MET A 1 27.46 26.57 -6.55
N PRO A 2 27.59 27.02 -5.29
CA PRO A 2 28.66 26.53 -4.42
C PRO A 2 28.50 25.01 -4.28
N GLY A 3 29.57 24.24 -4.48
CA GLY A 3 29.54 22.79 -4.42
C GLY A 3 29.01 22.31 -3.06
N GLY A 4 27.95 21.51 -3.07
CA GLY A 4 27.31 20.99 -1.86
C GLY A 4 25.78 20.99 -1.83
N THR A 5 25.09 21.50 -2.87
CA THR A 5 23.62 21.46 -2.96
C THR A 5 23.12 20.38 -3.92
N TYR A 6 22.12 19.60 -3.50
CA TYR A 6 21.50 18.52 -4.29
C TYR A 6 20.03 18.86 -4.58
N SER A 7 19.73 19.27 -5.81
CA SER A 7 18.37 19.66 -6.24
C SER A 7 17.58 18.44 -6.68
N LEU A 8 16.49 18.09 -5.99
CA LEU A 8 15.62 16.97 -6.37
C LEU A 8 14.85 17.23 -7.68
N ILE A 9 14.82 18.48 -8.15
CA ILE A 9 14.20 18.84 -9.43
C ILE A 9 15.02 18.30 -10.60
N ASP A 10 16.34 18.48 -10.53
CA ASP A 10 17.23 18.30 -11.67
C ASP A 10 18.15 17.07 -11.51
N GLU A 11 18.54 16.71 -10.28
CA GLU A 11 19.43 15.57 -10.03
C GLU A 11 18.76 14.22 -10.29
N PRO A 12 19.45 13.23 -10.88
CA PRO A 12 18.87 11.95 -11.27
C PRO A 12 18.71 10.99 -10.08
N TRP A 13 17.62 11.14 -9.33
CA TRP A 13 17.39 10.34 -8.12
C TRP A 13 16.23 9.34 -8.22
N ILE A 14 15.32 9.49 -9.18
CA ILE A 14 14.13 8.65 -9.33
C ILE A 14 14.41 7.53 -10.33
N PRO A 15 14.47 6.25 -9.91
CA PRO A 15 14.63 5.13 -10.82
C PRO A 15 13.40 4.95 -11.70
N VAL A 16 13.59 4.83 -13.01
CA VAL A 16 12.50 4.68 -13.98
C VAL A 16 12.77 3.54 -14.95
N ARG A 17 11.70 2.96 -15.48
CA ARG A 17 11.74 2.06 -16.63
C ARG A 17 11.12 2.76 -17.82
N TRP A 18 11.92 3.00 -18.84
CA TRP A 18 11.46 3.56 -20.11
C TRP A 18 10.60 2.58 -20.87
N ARG A 19 9.67 3.09 -21.68
CA ARG A 19 8.94 2.25 -22.62
C ARG A 19 9.87 1.78 -23.75
N PRO A 20 9.60 0.63 -24.39
CA PRO A 20 10.44 0.13 -25.48
C PRO A 20 10.56 1.07 -26.69
N ASP A 21 9.54 1.91 -26.90
CA ASP A 21 9.44 2.89 -27.98
C ASP A 21 10.03 4.27 -27.61
N ALA A 22 10.45 4.46 -26.35
CA ALA A 22 11.03 5.73 -25.91
C ALA A 22 12.41 5.96 -26.54
N GLN A 23 12.68 7.20 -26.92
CA GLN A 23 13.96 7.62 -27.49
C GLN A 23 14.52 8.80 -26.70
N ALA A 24 15.84 8.82 -26.48
CA ALA A 24 16.47 9.99 -25.92
C ALA A 24 16.59 11.09 -27.00
N PRO A 25 16.52 12.37 -26.61
CA PRO A 25 16.93 13.45 -27.48
C PRO A 25 18.38 13.22 -27.95
N GLY A 26 18.64 13.29 -29.26
CA GLY A 26 20.00 13.17 -29.79
C GLY A 26 20.55 11.75 -29.92
N GLY A 27 19.77 10.70 -29.64
CA GLY A 27 20.17 9.31 -29.87
C GLY A 27 21.06 8.69 -28.78
N GLU A 28 21.17 9.34 -27.61
CA GLU A 28 21.86 8.80 -26.44
C GLU A 28 21.06 7.68 -25.73
N ASP A 29 21.71 6.96 -24.81
CA ASP A 29 21.01 6.00 -23.95
C ASP A 29 20.12 6.73 -22.94
N LEU A 30 18.91 6.21 -22.74
CA LEU A 30 17.98 6.76 -21.77
C LEU A 30 18.49 6.51 -20.33
N PRO A 31 18.54 7.54 -19.47
CA PRO A 31 19.13 7.40 -18.15
C PRO A 31 18.27 6.52 -17.23
N ALA A 32 18.89 5.67 -16.42
CA ALA A 32 18.17 4.79 -15.49
C ALA A 32 17.49 5.54 -14.33
N ARG A 33 17.90 6.79 -14.09
CA ARG A 33 17.34 7.69 -13.07
C ARG A 33 17.12 9.09 -13.64
N VAL A 34 16.10 9.77 -13.16
CA VAL A 34 15.73 11.14 -13.57
C VAL A 34 15.38 12.00 -12.35
N GLY A 35 15.38 13.32 -12.53
CA GLY A 35 14.87 14.27 -11.52
C GLY A 35 13.35 14.44 -11.59
N LEU A 36 12.79 15.21 -10.65
CA LEU A 36 11.35 15.49 -10.59
C LEU A 36 10.84 16.29 -11.81
N ARG A 37 11.69 17.09 -12.45
CA ARG A 37 11.32 17.79 -13.68
C ARG A 37 11.11 16.80 -14.82
N ASP A 38 12.14 15.99 -15.09
CA ASP A 38 12.16 15.06 -16.20
C ASP A 38 11.15 13.92 -16.07
N VAL A 39 10.90 13.44 -14.85
CA VAL A 39 9.88 12.40 -14.61
C VAL A 39 8.48 12.88 -15.00
N LEU A 40 8.17 14.17 -14.82
CA LEU A 40 6.88 14.76 -15.20
C LEU A 40 6.84 15.13 -16.69
N LEU A 41 7.92 15.72 -17.21
CA LEU A 41 8.01 16.13 -18.63
C LEU A 41 7.96 14.94 -19.60
N ARG A 42 8.47 13.77 -19.17
CA ARG A 42 8.55 12.56 -20.01
C ARG A 42 7.68 11.41 -19.47
N ALA A 43 6.65 11.72 -18.69
CA ALA A 43 5.81 10.72 -18.05
C ALA A 43 5.14 9.76 -19.06
N GLU A 44 4.85 10.24 -20.28
CA GLU A 44 4.28 9.44 -21.38
C GLU A 44 5.28 8.43 -21.94
N SER A 45 6.57 8.73 -21.89
CA SER A 45 7.67 7.88 -22.35
C SER A 45 8.16 6.88 -21.29
N ILE A 46 7.74 7.05 -20.03
CA ILE A 46 8.11 6.19 -18.91
C ILE A 46 7.05 5.10 -18.73
N ALA A 47 7.44 3.83 -18.73
CA ALA A 47 6.54 2.70 -18.50
C ALA A 47 6.14 2.55 -17.03
N GLY A 48 6.97 3.04 -16.12
CA GLY A 48 6.72 3.02 -14.67
C GLY A 48 7.97 3.32 -13.87
N LEU A 49 7.81 3.44 -12.54
CA LEU A 49 8.92 3.63 -11.61
C LEU A 49 9.65 2.29 -11.38
N ALA A 50 10.98 2.34 -11.27
CA ALA A 50 11.83 1.16 -11.03
C ALA A 50 12.32 1.10 -9.58
N ILE A 51 11.41 1.37 -8.63
CA ILE A 51 11.72 1.35 -7.19
C ILE A 51 11.58 -0.06 -6.65
N ALA A 52 12.64 -0.56 -6.01
CA ALA A 52 12.68 -1.92 -5.46
C ALA A 52 11.84 -2.06 -4.19
N GLU A 53 11.80 -1.03 -3.33
CA GLU A 53 11.05 -1.03 -2.08
C GLU A 53 9.60 -0.54 -2.28
N PRO A 54 8.58 -1.41 -2.14
CA PRO A 54 7.18 -1.01 -2.25
C PRO A 54 6.73 0.15 -1.36
N PRO A 55 7.20 0.31 -0.10
CA PRO A 55 6.83 1.49 0.69
C PRO A 55 7.41 2.79 0.11
N ALA A 56 8.61 2.77 -0.47
CA ALA A 56 9.20 3.94 -1.13
C ALA A 56 8.45 4.26 -2.44
N HIS A 57 8.07 3.23 -3.19
CA HIS A 57 7.27 3.35 -4.40
C HIS A 57 5.90 3.99 -4.09
N THR A 58 5.20 3.46 -3.08
CA THR A 58 3.93 4.00 -2.55
C THR A 58 4.05 5.49 -2.20
N ALA A 59 5.11 5.86 -1.50
CA ALA A 59 5.33 7.22 -1.05
C ALA A 59 5.66 8.16 -2.22
N LEU A 60 6.55 7.75 -3.14
CA LEU A 60 6.89 8.58 -4.30
C LEU A 60 5.69 8.80 -5.21
N LEU A 61 4.85 7.78 -5.46
CA LEU A 61 3.63 7.97 -6.24
C LEU A 61 2.74 9.06 -5.64
N ARG A 62 2.60 9.12 -4.30
CA ARG A 62 1.81 10.18 -3.64
C ARG A 62 2.40 11.57 -3.86
N ILE A 63 3.72 11.70 -3.81
CA ILE A 63 4.40 12.95 -4.16
C ILE A 63 4.11 13.34 -5.62
N LEU A 64 4.27 12.39 -6.54
CA LEU A 64 4.06 12.64 -7.97
C LEU A 64 2.59 12.93 -8.30
N TYR A 65 1.61 12.33 -7.61
CA TYR A 65 0.20 12.70 -7.77
C TYR A 65 -0.07 14.13 -7.32
N ALA A 66 0.49 14.55 -6.18
CA ALA A 66 0.33 15.93 -5.71
C ALA A 66 0.96 16.92 -6.69
N LEU A 67 2.17 16.65 -7.19
CA LEU A 67 2.82 17.47 -8.22
C LEU A 67 2.01 17.49 -9.52
N THR A 68 1.50 16.33 -9.96
CA THR A 68 0.64 16.22 -11.15
C THR A 68 -0.62 17.07 -11.01
N ALA A 69 -1.31 17.00 -9.87
CA ALA A 69 -2.47 17.83 -9.57
C ALA A 69 -2.12 19.34 -9.65
N ARG A 70 -0.97 19.74 -9.10
CA ARG A 70 -0.49 21.14 -9.14
C ARG A 70 -0.20 21.65 -10.55
N VAL A 71 0.58 20.90 -11.33
CA VAL A 71 1.02 21.34 -12.68
C VAL A 71 -0.14 21.32 -13.68
N THR A 72 -1.13 20.44 -13.49
CA THR A 72 -2.35 20.37 -14.30
C THR A 72 -3.48 21.29 -13.82
N LYS A 73 -3.35 21.88 -12.62
CA LYS A 73 -4.42 22.65 -11.95
C LYS A 73 -5.67 21.81 -11.63
N LEU A 74 -5.49 20.49 -11.48
CA LEU A 74 -6.53 19.55 -11.05
C LEU A 74 -6.55 19.37 -9.53
N ASP A 75 -5.78 20.17 -8.79
CA ASP A 75 -5.73 20.23 -7.33
C ASP A 75 -6.91 21.00 -6.69
N GLU A 76 -7.76 21.62 -7.50
CA GLU A 76 -8.99 22.27 -7.08
C GLU A 76 -10.16 21.98 -8.04
N ALA A 77 -11.40 22.13 -7.57
CA ALA A 77 -12.59 21.78 -8.34
C ALA A 77 -12.70 22.60 -9.63
N GLY A 78 -12.16 23.82 -9.63
CA GLY A 78 -12.12 24.71 -10.79
C GLY A 78 -13.50 25.20 -11.25
N PRO A 79 -13.54 26.02 -12.32
CA PRO A 79 -14.78 26.58 -12.84
C PRO A 79 -15.55 25.64 -13.79
N ARG A 80 -14.84 24.72 -14.46
CA ARG A 80 -15.41 23.65 -15.30
C ARG A 80 -15.44 22.33 -14.54
N ASP A 81 -16.21 21.37 -15.05
CA ASP A 81 -16.23 20.03 -14.49
C ASP A 81 -14.80 19.45 -14.41
N TRP A 82 -14.50 18.80 -13.29
CA TRP A 82 -13.14 18.32 -13.02
C TRP A 82 -12.77 17.14 -13.93
N LEU A 83 -13.74 16.27 -14.25
CA LEU A 83 -13.52 15.09 -15.09
C LEU A 83 -13.26 15.53 -16.54
N GLU A 84 -14.02 16.49 -17.05
CA GLU A 84 -13.77 17.09 -18.37
C GLU A 84 -12.36 17.67 -18.48
N ARG A 85 -11.91 18.44 -17.47
CA ARG A 85 -10.55 19.00 -17.46
C ARG A 85 -9.47 17.92 -17.42
N ARG A 86 -9.71 16.80 -16.72
CA ARG A 86 -8.79 15.67 -16.73
C ARG A 86 -8.75 14.99 -18.09
N VAL A 87 -9.89 14.85 -18.76
CA VAL A 87 -9.98 14.32 -20.13
C VAL A 87 -9.26 15.23 -21.12
N ASP A 88 -9.34 16.56 -20.97
CA ASP A 88 -8.57 17.49 -21.80
C ASP A 88 -7.05 17.23 -21.67
N VAL A 89 -6.53 17.09 -20.44
CA VAL A 89 -5.11 16.77 -20.22
C VAL A 89 -4.76 15.40 -20.81
N LEU A 90 -5.62 14.39 -20.62
CA LEU A 90 -5.43 13.06 -21.20
C LEU A 90 -5.35 13.12 -22.74
N GLY A 91 -6.21 13.93 -23.38
CA GLY A 91 -6.24 14.11 -24.83
C GLY A 91 -4.98 14.74 -25.41
N GLU A 92 -4.28 15.58 -24.65
CA GLU A 92 -2.97 16.12 -25.03
C GLU A 92 -1.85 15.07 -24.98
N GLY A 93 -2.06 13.95 -24.30
CA GLY A 93 -1.13 12.82 -24.24
C GLY A 93 0.14 13.04 -23.40
N ARG A 94 0.25 14.19 -22.71
CA ARG A 94 1.39 14.56 -21.87
C ARG A 94 1.01 15.59 -20.81
N LEU A 95 1.83 15.72 -19.76
CA LEU A 95 1.65 16.78 -18.76
C LEU A 95 2.03 18.16 -19.33
N PRO A 96 1.39 19.25 -18.86
CA PRO A 96 1.63 20.58 -19.40
C PRO A 96 3.01 21.11 -19.01
N ALA A 97 3.95 21.13 -19.96
CA ALA A 97 5.33 21.59 -19.75
C ALA A 97 5.40 22.98 -19.09
N ARG A 98 4.56 23.93 -19.54
CA ARG A 98 4.48 25.26 -18.93
C ARG A 98 4.08 25.23 -17.45
N GLY A 99 3.12 24.38 -17.08
CA GLY A 99 2.68 24.23 -15.68
C GLY A 99 3.76 23.61 -14.79
N ILE A 100 4.55 22.69 -15.35
CA ILE A 100 5.72 22.09 -14.68
C ILE A 100 6.78 23.16 -14.41
N GLU A 101 7.15 23.93 -15.42
CA GLU A 101 8.16 24.99 -15.32
C GLU A 101 7.73 26.12 -14.36
N GLU A 102 6.48 26.58 -14.46
CA GLU A 102 5.94 27.59 -13.56
C GLU A 102 5.97 27.14 -12.08
N TYR A 103 5.61 25.87 -11.82
CA TYR A 103 5.59 25.33 -10.46
C TYR A 103 7.00 25.20 -9.87
N PHE A 104 7.92 24.56 -10.59
CA PHE A 104 9.29 24.37 -10.09
C PHE A 104 10.09 25.66 -10.03
N THR A 105 9.79 26.65 -10.88
CA THR A 105 10.37 28.00 -10.74
C THR A 105 9.92 28.64 -9.43
N SER A 106 8.64 28.54 -9.10
CA SER A 106 8.07 29.15 -7.90
C SER A 106 8.60 28.54 -6.60
N TYR A 107 8.88 27.23 -6.60
CA TYR A 107 9.29 26.49 -5.41
C TYR A 107 10.72 25.96 -5.45
N ARG A 108 11.57 26.44 -6.36
CA ARG A 108 12.92 25.89 -6.60
C ARG A 108 13.74 25.69 -5.32
N GLU A 109 13.75 26.72 -4.49
CA GLU A 109 14.49 26.75 -3.21
C GLU A 109 13.96 25.76 -2.17
N ARG A 110 12.83 25.10 -2.40
CA ARG A 110 12.21 24.14 -1.46
C ARG A 110 12.49 22.68 -1.82
N PHE A 111 13.16 22.41 -2.94
CA PHE A 111 13.44 21.06 -3.45
C PHE A 111 14.90 20.63 -3.30
N PHE A 112 15.68 21.31 -2.47
CA PHE A 112 17.01 20.84 -2.11
C PHE A 112 16.94 19.75 -1.04
N ALA A 113 17.61 18.62 -1.27
CA ALA A 113 17.67 17.54 -0.28
C ALA A 113 18.47 17.96 0.97
N HIS A 114 19.45 18.84 0.79
CA HIS A 114 20.13 19.55 1.85
C HIS A 114 20.19 21.03 1.49
N ASP A 115 19.70 21.88 2.39
CA ASP A 115 19.55 23.32 2.17
C ASP A 115 20.22 24.11 3.31
N PRO A 116 21.56 24.25 3.29
CA PRO A 116 22.29 24.93 4.36
C PRO A 116 22.09 26.45 4.32
N VAL A 117 21.60 26.99 3.20
CA VAL A 117 21.42 28.44 3.00
C VAL A 117 20.01 28.87 3.34
N GLY A 118 18.99 28.20 2.79
CA GLY A 118 17.58 28.51 3.02
C GLY A 118 17.01 27.89 4.30
N GLY A 119 17.71 26.91 4.89
CA GLY A 119 17.31 26.25 6.13
C GLY A 119 16.01 25.43 6.00
N ARG A 120 15.59 25.10 4.77
CA ARG A 120 14.31 24.47 4.45
C ARG A 120 14.50 23.25 3.53
N PRO A 121 15.29 22.24 3.95
CA PRO A 121 15.50 21.04 3.16
C PRO A 121 14.16 20.33 2.88
N TRP A 122 14.04 19.78 1.67
CA TRP A 122 12.80 19.19 1.18
C TRP A 122 12.30 18.09 2.12
N MET A 123 11.06 18.26 2.60
CA MET A 123 10.37 17.35 3.53
C MET A 123 11.12 17.05 4.83
N GLN A 124 12.03 17.91 5.26
CA GLN A 124 12.83 17.71 6.46
C GLN A 124 12.60 18.83 7.48
N ASP A 125 12.94 18.57 8.75
CA ASP A 125 12.89 19.55 9.83
C ASP A 125 14.32 19.96 10.22
N ALA A 126 14.78 21.10 9.68
CA ALA A 126 16.12 21.61 9.94
C ALA A 126 16.39 21.90 11.42
N ARG A 127 15.34 22.14 12.22
CA ARG A 127 15.46 22.42 13.66
C ARG A 127 16.01 21.22 14.45
N LEU A 128 15.97 20.01 13.87
CA LEU A 128 16.47 18.80 14.53
C LEU A 128 17.99 18.85 14.78
N ALA A 129 18.75 19.62 14.01
CA ALA A 129 20.19 19.80 14.26
C ALA A 129 20.47 20.42 15.64
N GLU A 130 19.55 21.25 16.15
CA GLU A 130 19.67 21.93 17.44
C GLU A 130 18.82 21.26 18.53
N GLN A 131 17.67 20.68 18.16
CA GLN A 131 16.69 20.12 19.10
C GLN A 131 16.96 18.65 19.48
N CYS A 132 17.89 17.98 18.78
CA CYS A 132 18.31 16.62 19.08
C CYS A 132 19.77 16.58 19.54
N ASP A 133 20.11 15.54 20.29
CA ASP A 133 21.48 15.29 20.73
C ASP A 133 22.34 14.84 19.54
N PRO A 134 23.37 15.60 19.12
CA PRO A 134 24.24 15.23 18.00
C PRO A 134 25.11 14.00 18.29
N GLY A 135 25.29 13.62 19.57
CA GLY A 135 25.99 12.38 19.95
C GLY A 135 25.09 11.14 19.92
N ASN A 136 23.79 11.29 19.65
CA ASN A 136 22.79 10.21 19.70
C ASN A 136 21.78 10.32 18.55
N THR A 137 22.31 10.45 17.33
CA THR A 137 21.56 10.44 16.07
C THR A 137 20.98 9.06 15.77
N ALA A 138 20.11 8.97 14.76
CA ALA A 138 19.54 7.69 14.38
C ALA A 138 20.49 6.85 13.52
N GLY A 139 21.39 7.48 12.76
CA GLY A 139 22.29 6.79 11.85
C GLY A 139 21.64 6.40 10.52
N VAL A 140 22.48 6.26 9.48
CA VAL A 140 22.03 5.82 8.15
C VAL A 140 21.49 4.39 8.12
N ASN A 141 21.96 3.52 9.01
CA ASN A 141 21.45 2.15 9.11
C ASN A 141 20.00 2.12 9.62
N LYS A 142 19.60 3.07 10.48
CA LYS A 142 18.20 3.21 10.88
C LYS A 142 17.34 3.87 9.80
N LEU A 143 17.92 4.79 9.04
CA LEU A 143 17.25 5.44 7.90
C LEU A 143 16.85 4.39 6.84
N ILE A 144 17.81 3.56 6.40
CA ILE A 144 17.57 2.56 5.36
C ILE A 144 16.88 1.34 5.96
N VAL A 145 15.57 1.20 5.73
CA VAL A 145 14.72 0.22 6.46
C VAL A 145 15.08 -1.24 6.22
N THR A 146 15.86 -1.53 5.18
CA THR A 146 16.36 -2.88 4.85
C THR A 146 17.69 -3.21 5.53
N ARG A 147 18.34 -2.25 6.22
CA ARG A 147 19.60 -2.48 6.91
C ARG A 147 19.36 -2.88 8.37
N PRO A 148 20.19 -3.79 8.92
CA PRO A 148 20.21 -4.01 10.36
C PRO A 148 20.68 -2.74 11.06
N ALA A 149 20.09 -2.41 12.21
CA ALA A 149 20.44 -1.27 13.02
C ALA A 149 20.30 -1.59 14.52
N GLY A 150 21.20 -1.05 15.34
CA GLY A 150 21.27 -1.29 16.78
C GLY A 150 21.49 -2.76 17.11
N ASN A 151 20.57 -3.32 17.89
CA ASN A 151 20.66 -4.72 18.36
C ASN A 151 20.13 -5.76 17.36
N ASN A 152 19.75 -5.35 16.14
CA ASN A 152 19.25 -6.27 15.13
C ASN A 152 20.40 -7.09 14.51
N HIS A 153 20.16 -8.39 14.33
CA HIS A 153 21.12 -9.27 13.68
C HIS A 153 21.31 -8.92 12.20
N ALA A 154 22.55 -8.92 11.73
CA ALA A 154 22.86 -8.77 10.32
C ALA A 154 22.74 -10.13 9.60
N TRP A 155 21.66 -10.33 8.84
CA TRP A 155 21.40 -11.60 8.14
C TRP A 155 21.93 -11.66 6.71
N PHE A 156 21.92 -10.53 5.98
CA PHE A 156 22.22 -10.49 4.54
C PHE A 156 23.28 -9.45 4.16
N ARG A 157 23.97 -8.86 5.15
CA ARG A 157 24.98 -7.82 4.93
C ARG A 157 26.07 -7.90 5.99
N HIS A 158 27.31 -7.72 5.58
CA HIS A 158 28.45 -7.55 6.48
C HIS A 158 28.70 -6.06 6.71
N GLY A 159 27.83 -5.41 7.48
CA GLY A 159 27.98 -4.00 7.87
C GLY A 159 27.93 -3.87 9.39
N SER A 160 28.67 -2.91 9.95
CA SER A 160 28.58 -2.57 11.37
C SER A 160 28.00 -1.16 11.54
N ASP A 161 27.31 -0.91 12.65
CA ASP A 161 26.83 0.44 12.99
C ASP A 161 27.97 1.42 13.25
N ALA A 162 29.16 0.92 13.62
CA ALA A 162 30.34 1.74 13.88
C ALA A 162 31.03 2.24 12.60
N ALA A 163 30.78 1.60 11.45
CA ALA A 163 31.33 1.99 10.15
C ALA A 163 30.32 1.65 9.04
N PRO A 164 29.22 2.42 8.93
CA PRO A 164 28.17 2.13 7.95
C PRO A 164 28.60 2.53 6.53
N ASP A 165 28.18 1.76 5.53
CA ASP A 165 28.28 2.19 4.13
C ASP A 165 27.36 3.39 3.90
N LEU A 166 27.89 4.50 3.39
CA LEU A 166 27.08 5.69 3.18
C LEU A 166 26.11 5.50 2.01
N PRO A 167 24.78 5.62 2.21
CA PRO A 167 23.82 5.59 1.10
C PRO A 167 24.01 6.80 0.18
N THR A 168 23.70 6.60 -1.09
CA THR A 168 23.53 7.70 -2.05
C THR A 168 22.36 8.60 -1.63
N MET A 169 22.37 9.86 -2.06
CA MET A 169 21.27 10.79 -1.80
C MET A 169 19.93 10.24 -2.31
N SER A 170 19.93 9.58 -3.46
CA SER A 170 18.75 8.91 -4.00
C SER A 170 18.18 7.83 -3.06
N GLU A 171 19.04 6.93 -2.54
CA GLU A 171 18.61 5.91 -1.56
C GLU A 171 18.11 6.54 -0.26
N ALA A 172 18.79 7.60 0.21
CA ALA A 172 18.42 8.30 1.43
C ALA A 172 17.08 9.02 1.31
N VAL A 173 16.81 9.69 0.18
CA VAL A 173 15.54 10.39 -0.08
C VAL A 173 14.38 9.41 -0.22
N LEU A 174 14.58 8.28 -0.91
CA LEU A 174 13.56 7.23 -1.00
C LEU A 174 13.23 6.63 0.38
N ASN A 175 14.22 6.43 1.24
CA ASN A 175 13.99 5.91 2.59
C ASN A 175 13.46 6.99 3.56
N LEU A 176 13.79 8.26 3.37
CA LEU A 176 13.15 9.37 4.05
C LEU A 176 11.64 9.36 3.78
N LEU A 177 11.25 9.13 2.52
CA LEU A 177 9.85 8.94 2.17
C LEU A 177 9.25 7.71 2.86
N VAL A 178 9.95 6.57 2.93
CA VAL A 178 9.46 5.40 3.68
C VAL A 178 9.12 5.78 5.13
N TRP A 179 9.98 6.54 5.81
CA TRP A 179 9.73 6.97 7.19
C TRP A 179 8.50 7.86 7.34
N HIS A 180 8.27 8.80 6.42
CA HIS A 180 7.09 9.68 6.47
C HIS A 180 5.76 8.91 6.40
N TYR A 181 5.71 7.77 5.73
CA TYR A 181 4.47 7.00 5.52
C TYR A 181 4.38 5.73 6.38
N PHE A 182 5.48 5.00 6.53
CA PHE A 182 5.57 3.66 7.13
C PHE A 182 6.47 3.62 8.37
N GLY A 183 6.88 4.77 8.92
CA GLY A 183 7.68 4.83 10.13
C GLY A 183 7.00 4.13 11.32
N PRO A 184 7.72 3.33 12.13
CA PRO A 184 7.18 2.64 13.30
C PRO A 184 6.71 3.60 14.40
N SER A 185 5.83 3.12 15.27
CA SER A 185 5.55 3.77 16.56
C SER A 185 6.54 3.30 17.64
N GLY A 186 6.64 4.05 18.73
CA GLY A 186 7.50 3.70 19.87
C GLY A 186 8.66 4.67 20.06
N ARG A 187 9.77 4.19 20.62
CA ARG A 187 10.90 5.03 21.01
C ARG A 187 11.84 5.30 19.82
N CYS A 188 12.07 6.57 19.51
CA CYS A 188 13.04 7.08 18.53
C CYS A 188 14.14 7.91 19.23
N SER A 189 15.00 8.60 18.46
CA SER A 189 15.94 9.57 19.02
C SER A 189 15.19 10.68 19.77
N SER A 190 15.74 11.14 20.88
CA SER A 190 15.07 12.14 21.72
C SER A 190 15.15 13.52 21.07
N ARG A 191 14.04 14.26 21.13
CA ARG A 191 13.93 15.66 20.73
C ARG A 191 13.49 16.47 21.95
N GLU A 192 14.10 17.64 22.14
CA GLU A 192 13.72 18.61 23.16
C GLU A 192 13.14 19.85 22.51
N VAL A 193 11.93 20.21 22.91
CA VAL A 193 11.26 21.45 22.48
C VAL A 193 10.67 22.11 23.70
N ASN A 194 10.94 23.41 23.87
CA ASN A 194 10.47 24.22 24.99
C ASN A 194 10.78 23.60 26.37
N GLY A 195 12.00 23.05 26.54
CA GLY A 195 12.47 22.45 27.79
C GLY A 195 11.90 21.07 28.12
N VAL A 196 11.15 20.45 27.19
CA VAL A 196 10.56 19.12 27.39
C VAL A 196 11.14 18.14 26.38
N LYS A 197 11.85 17.14 26.91
CA LYS A 197 12.48 16.07 26.14
C LYS A 197 11.54 14.87 26.00
N SER A 198 11.34 14.40 24.78
CA SER A 198 10.56 13.18 24.48
C SER A 198 11.23 12.35 23.40
N ALA A 199 11.02 11.05 23.45
CA ALA A 199 11.49 10.08 22.47
C ALA A 199 10.33 9.27 21.84
N SER A 200 9.09 9.50 22.27
CA SER A 200 7.94 8.71 21.84
C SER A 200 7.37 9.24 20.52
N ALA A 201 7.31 8.38 19.52
CA ALA A 201 6.73 8.67 18.21
C ALA A 201 5.49 7.82 17.93
N ILE A 202 4.59 8.38 17.13
CA ILE A 202 3.39 7.71 16.62
C ILE A 202 3.73 7.11 15.25
N ALA A 203 3.08 6.01 14.91
CA ALA A 203 3.27 5.33 13.63
C ALA A 203 2.88 6.23 12.45
N GLY A 204 3.58 6.07 11.33
CA GLY A 204 3.26 6.72 10.07
C GLY A 204 1.85 6.35 9.58
N PRO A 205 1.24 7.19 8.73
CA PRO A 205 -0.15 7.06 8.30
C PRO A 205 -0.47 5.74 7.57
N LEU A 206 0.52 5.15 6.89
CA LEU A 206 0.40 3.91 6.13
C LEU A 206 1.06 2.71 6.83
N ARG A 207 1.57 2.88 8.05
CA ARG A 207 2.09 1.76 8.83
C ARG A 207 1.03 0.65 8.89
N THR A 208 1.46 -0.58 8.57
CA THR A 208 0.64 -1.81 8.44
C THR A 208 -0.38 -1.84 7.30
N ALA A 209 -0.61 -0.77 6.53
CA ALA A 209 -1.65 -0.73 5.51
C ALA A 209 -1.13 -1.19 4.13
N LEU A 210 -2.03 -1.75 3.33
CA LEU A 210 -1.81 -2.00 1.90
C LEU A 210 -2.42 -0.85 1.09
N SER A 211 -1.61 -0.22 0.24
CA SER A 211 -2.03 0.87 -0.65
C SER A 211 -2.25 0.36 -2.07
N TYR A 212 -3.28 0.86 -2.74
CA TYR A 212 -3.72 0.42 -4.06
C TYR A 212 -3.69 1.60 -5.02
N HIS A 213 -2.94 1.47 -6.11
CA HIS A 213 -2.67 2.52 -7.08
C HIS A 213 -3.15 2.08 -8.47
N PRO A 214 -3.83 2.95 -9.24
CA PRO A 214 -4.04 2.68 -10.65
C PRO A 214 -2.71 2.70 -11.38
N GLU A 215 -2.48 1.74 -12.28
CA GLU A 215 -1.24 1.59 -13.07
C GLU A 215 -1.62 1.47 -14.55
N GLY A 216 -1.16 2.41 -15.37
CA GLY A 216 -1.41 2.46 -16.82
C GLY A 216 -0.28 1.88 -17.66
N ASP A 217 -0.41 2.01 -18.99
CA ASP A 217 0.64 1.61 -19.94
C ASP A 217 1.79 2.65 -19.97
N SER A 218 1.59 3.83 -19.38
CA SER A 218 2.61 4.86 -19.12
C SER A 218 2.48 5.44 -17.71
N LEU A 219 3.54 6.10 -17.25
CA LEU A 219 3.51 6.86 -15.99
C LEU A 219 2.55 8.04 -16.11
N PHE A 220 2.39 8.65 -17.28
CA PHE A 220 1.39 9.70 -17.53
C PHE A 220 -0.04 9.24 -17.19
N GLU A 221 -0.47 8.09 -17.74
CA GLU A 221 -1.77 7.51 -17.44
C GLU A 221 -1.90 7.17 -15.94
N THR A 222 -0.85 6.59 -15.36
CA THR A 222 -0.76 6.25 -13.94
C THR A 222 -0.97 7.49 -13.05
N LEU A 223 -0.32 8.61 -13.39
CA LEU A 223 -0.37 9.85 -12.63
C LEU A 223 -1.74 10.54 -12.74
N LEU A 224 -2.35 10.58 -13.94
CA LEU A 224 -3.70 11.13 -14.10
C LEU A 224 -4.79 10.27 -13.45
N ALA A 225 -4.68 8.94 -13.56
CA ALA A 225 -5.61 8.02 -12.92
C ALA A 225 -5.53 8.06 -11.40
N GLY A 226 -4.35 8.40 -10.85
CA GLY A 226 -4.13 8.57 -9.42
C GLY A 226 -4.75 9.84 -8.82
N LEU A 227 -5.33 10.74 -9.61
CA LEU A 227 -5.93 11.97 -9.10
C LEU A 227 -7.38 11.75 -8.64
N VAL A 228 -7.70 12.30 -7.47
CA VAL A 228 -9.06 12.28 -6.88
C VAL A 228 -9.69 13.67 -7.03
N PRO A 229 -10.96 13.77 -7.47
CA PRO A 229 -11.66 15.06 -7.54
C PRO A 229 -11.69 15.75 -6.16
N PRO A 230 -11.12 16.97 -6.03
CA PRO A 230 -11.16 17.71 -4.78
C PRO A 230 -12.60 18.18 -4.48
N PRO A 231 -13.01 18.22 -3.19
CA PRO A 231 -14.27 18.86 -2.82
C PRO A 231 -14.34 20.32 -3.29
N ARG A 232 -15.54 20.81 -3.61
CA ARG A 232 -15.76 22.20 -4.10
C ARG A 232 -15.27 23.29 -3.16
N THR A 233 -15.09 22.99 -1.88
CA THR A 233 -14.60 23.92 -0.85
C THR A 233 -13.07 24.00 -0.79
N VAL A 234 -12.36 23.04 -1.36
CA VAL A 234 -10.89 23.02 -1.36
C VAL A 234 -10.35 24.10 -2.29
N ARG A 235 -9.26 24.74 -1.87
CA ARG A 235 -8.51 25.74 -2.63
C ARG A 235 -7.03 25.41 -2.55
N ARG A 236 -6.30 25.69 -3.64
CA ARG A 236 -4.84 25.52 -3.68
C ARG A 236 -4.11 26.20 -2.53
N THR A 237 -4.56 27.40 -2.14
CA THR A 237 -3.92 28.21 -1.09
C THR A 237 -4.03 27.61 0.31
N THR A 238 -5.02 26.74 0.55
CA THR A 238 -5.23 26.09 1.85
C THR A 238 -4.78 24.64 1.87
N ASP A 239 -4.86 23.93 0.74
CA ASP A 239 -4.46 22.53 0.61
C ASP A 239 -2.97 22.38 0.28
N GLN A 240 -2.08 22.93 1.10
CA GLN A 240 -0.64 22.99 0.80
C GLN A 240 0.12 21.70 1.12
N CYS A 241 1.00 21.30 0.19
CA CYS A 241 2.03 20.30 0.43
C CYS A 241 3.08 20.85 1.43
N PRO A 242 3.83 20.00 2.15
CA PRO A 242 4.79 20.46 3.16
C PRO A 242 5.81 21.48 2.64
N TRP A 243 6.34 21.27 1.43
CA TRP A 243 7.35 22.15 0.81
C TRP A 243 6.78 23.49 0.32
N GLU A 244 5.45 23.62 0.22
CA GLU A 244 4.79 24.87 -0.21
C GLU A 244 4.52 25.82 0.97
N ARG A 245 4.69 25.36 2.20
CA ARG A 245 4.40 26.14 3.40
C ARG A 245 5.51 27.14 3.71
N ASP A 246 5.09 28.31 4.15
CA ASP A 246 6.01 29.38 4.57
C ASP A 246 6.61 29.16 5.96
N GLU A 247 6.04 28.28 6.77
CA GLU A 247 6.55 27.94 8.10
C GLU A 247 6.50 26.43 8.34
N LEU A 248 7.47 25.93 9.11
CA LEU A 248 7.43 24.56 9.60
C LEU A 248 6.36 24.44 10.69
N PRO A 249 5.58 23.35 10.73
CA PRO A 249 4.61 23.15 11.80
C PRO A 249 5.25 23.19 13.19
N ASP A 250 4.52 23.73 14.16
CA ASP A 250 4.91 23.67 15.57
C ASP A 250 4.74 22.22 16.08
N PRO A 251 5.82 21.58 16.58
CA PRO A 251 5.77 20.21 17.09
C PRO A 251 4.98 20.06 18.41
N ASP A 252 4.70 21.15 19.14
CA ASP A 252 3.91 21.14 20.38
C ASP A 252 2.41 21.37 20.16
N GLU A 253 2.02 21.87 18.97
CA GLU A 253 0.61 22.01 18.59
C GLU A 253 -0.02 20.68 18.19
N PHE A 254 -1.36 20.63 18.25
CA PHE A 254 -2.10 19.51 17.68
C PHE A 254 -2.02 19.56 16.14
N PRO A 255 -1.74 18.42 15.48
CA PRO A 255 -1.66 18.41 14.04
C PRO A 255 -3.02 18.72 13.41
N LYS A 256 -3.02 19.59 12.41
CA LYS A 256 -4.21 19.96 11.65
C LYS A 256 -4.60 18.83 10.69
N ALA A 257 -5.91 18.63 10.51
CA ALA A 257 -6.40 17.71 9.49
C ALA A 257 -6.01 18.22 8.08
N PRO A 258 -5.68 17.32 7.13
CA PRO A 258 -5.37 17.73 5.77
C PRO A 258 -6.57 18.43 5.11
N ALA A 259 -6.31 19.60 4.51
CA ALA A 259 -7.37 20.45 3.96
C ALA A 259 -7.94 19.94 2.63
N GLY A 260 -7.19 19.15 1.86
CA GLY A 260 -7.59 18.59 0.58
C GLY A 260 -6.69 17.43 0.12
N PRO A 261 -6.77 17.02 -1.17
CA PRO A 261 -6.05 15.87 -1.68
C PRO A 261 -4.52 16.05 -1.63
N CYS A 262 -3.97 17.22 -1.91
CA CYS A 262 -2.51 17.43 -1.94
C CYS A 262 -1.90 17.29 -0.54
N ALA A 263 -2.48 17.94 0.48
CA ALA A 263 -2.04 17.79 1.86
C ALA A 263 -2.30 16.38 2.38
N ARG A 264 -3.40 15.73 1.98
CA ARG A 264 -3.69 14.34 2.38
C ARG A 264 -2.65 13.36 1.85
N LEU A 265 -2.22 13.57 0.60
CA LEU A 265 -1.18 12.78 -0.03
C LEU A 265 0.19 12.96 0.64
N THR A 266 0.53 14.17 1.12
CA THR A 266 1.93 14.54 1.40
C THR A 266 2.22 15.04 2.82
N ALA A 267 1.21 15.49 3.57
CA ALA A 267 1.37 16.20 4.85
C ALA A 267 0.84 15.41 6.06
N CYS A 268 0.79 14.08 5.96
CA CYS A 268 0.27 13.18 7.00
C CYS A 268 1.35 12.54 7.90
N SER A 269 2.62 12.94 7.75
CA SER A 269 3.74 12.36 8.51
C SER A 269 3.59 12.55 10.02
N GLN A 270 3.93 11.51 10.78
CA GLN A 270 4.08 11.56 12.25
C GLN A 270 5.55 11.67 12.69
N HIS A 271 6.49 11.56 11.74
CA HIS A 271 7.93 11.60 11.96
C HIS A 271 8.53 12.86 11.37
N ALA A 272 9.55 13.39 12.05
CA ALA A 272 10.42 14.45 11.57
C ALA A 272 11.81 13.85 11.30
N LEU A 273 12.40 14.24 10.16
CA LEU A 273 13.67 13.73 9.68
C LEU A 273 14.59 14.87 9.27
N LEU A 274 15.90 14.63 9.38
CA LEU A 274 16.93 15.51 8.83
C LEU A 274 18.12 14.64 8.38
N LEU A 275 18.47 14.74 7.10
CA LEU A 275 19.63 14.08 6.51
C LEU A 275 20.88 14.93 6.75
N VAL A 276 21.97 14.28 7.13
CA VAL A 276 23.27 14.91 7.30
C VAL A 276 24.14 14.52 6.09
N PRO A 277 24.42 15.46 5.18
CA PRO A 277 25.18 15.15 3.97
C PRO A 277 26.64 14.85 4.30
N GLU A 278 27.25 14.05 3.43
CA GLU A 278 28.71 13.98 3.31
C GLU A 278 29.24 15.23 2.60
N SER A 279 30.54 15.49 2.72
CA SER A 279 31.25 16.60 2.08
C SER A 279 31.03 16.72 0.57
N ASP A 280 30.74 15.62 -0.12
CA ASP A 280 30.44 15.61 -1.57
C ASP A 280 28.99 16.05 -1.90
N GLY A 281 28.10 16.11 -0.92
CA GLY A 281 26.66 16.40 -1.09
C GLY A 281 25.87 15.32 -1.85
N GLN A 282 26.53 14.24 -2.28
CA GLN A 282 25.98 13.15 -3.08
C GLN A 282 25.63 11.93 -2.22
N ARG A 283 26.22 11.85 -1.02
CA ARG A 283 25.96 10.80 -0.04
C ARG A 283 25.47 11.39 1.28
N VAL A 284 24.86 10.53 2.09
CA VAL A 284 24.39 10.87 3.43
C VAL A 284 25.25 10.13 4.45
N ARG A 285 25.84 10.87 5.38
CA ARG A 285 26.70 10.29 6.42
C ARG A 285 25.96 9.96 7.71
N ASP A 286 24.85 10.65 7.98
CA ASP A 286 24.03 10.44 9.18
C ASP A 286 22.58 10.92 8.95
N ALA A 287 21.68 10.60 9.87
CA ALA A 287 20.31 11.08 9.87
C ALA A 287 19.75 11.25 11.30
N TYR A 288 18.92 12.28 11.48
CA TYR A 288 18.03 12.42 12.63
C TYR A 288 16.66 11.86 12.26
N ILE A 289 16.07 11.07 13.15
CA ILE A 289 14.71 10.53 12.99
C ILE A 289 14.02 10.57 14.36
N THR A 290 12.93 11.33 14.44
CA THR A 290 12.17 11.51 15.68
C THR A 290 10.70 11.86 15.39
N TRP A 291 9.95 12.24 16.42
CA TRP A 291 8.55 12.62 16.32
C TRP A 291 8.37 14.03 15.71
N ALA A 292 7.36 14.18 14.85
CA ALA A 292 6.96 15.47 14.30
C ALA A 292 6.02 16.24 15.23
N TYR A 293 5.11 15.54 15.91
CA TYR A 293 4.15 16.11 16.86
C TYR A 293 4.22 15.39 18.19
N ARG A 294 4.26 16.12 19.31
CA ARG A 294 4.30 15.52 20.65
C ARG A 294 2.94 14.98 21.07
N LYS A 295 1.87 15.63 20.62
CA LYS A 295 0.49 15.38 21.02
C LYS A 295 -0.41 15.25 19.81
N GLY A 296 -1.48 14.47 19.97
CA GLY A 296 -2.46 14.24 18.92
C GLY A 296 -1.94 13.30 17.83
N ARG A 297 -2.78 13.06 16.83
CA ARG A 297 -2.46 12.29 15.63
C ARG A 297 -3.22 12.89 14.47
N ILE A 298 -2.63 12.85 13.28
CA ILE A 298 -3.37 13.21 12.08
C ILE A 298 -4.45 12.14 11.86
N PRO A 299 -5.72 12.52 11.64
CA PRO A 299 -6.77 11.56 11.34
C PRO A 299 -6.39 10.68 10.16
N ARG A 300 -6.57 9.36 10.31
CA ARG A 300 -6.29 8.40 9.24
C ARG A 300 -7.46 8.42 8.25
N ASP A 301 -7.29 9.11 7.14
CA ASP A 301 -8.20 9.09 5.99
C ASP A 301 -7.37 9.16 4.71
N ASP A 302 -7.45 8.15 3.86
CA ASP A 302 -6.59 7.94 2.70
C ASP A 302 -7.42 7.36 1.55
N ASP A 303 -7.19 7.87 0.35
CA ASP A 303 -8.00 7.59 -0.85
C ASP A 303 -7.52 6.37 -1.64
N PHE A 304 -6.41 5.74 -1.22
CA PHE A 304 -5.73 4.63 -1.88
C PHE A 304 -5.77 3.34 -1.05
N VAL A 305 -6.47 3.31 0.08
CA VAL A 305 -6.60 2.10 0.91
C VAL A 305 -8.02 1.57 0.89
N ILE A 306 -8.17 0.24 0.92
CA ILE A 306 -9.47 -0.39 1.18
C ILE A 306 -9.77 -0.19 2.65
N TRP A 307 -10.91 0.42 2.98
CA TRP A 307 -11.35 0.55 4.36
C TRP A 307 -12.26 -0.61 4.74
N GLN A 308 -12.02 -1.21 5.90
CA GLN A 308 -12.85 -2.27 6.47
C GLN A 308 -13.61 -1.71 7.66
N ILE A 309 -14.87 -2.11 7.78
CA ILE A 309 -15.73 -1.75 8.91
C ILE A 309 -15.89 -2.99 9.79
N SER A 310 -15.38 -2.89 11.02
CA SER A 310 -15.55 -3.96 12.03
C SER A 310 -17.00 -4.07 12.49
N GLN A 311 -17.34 -5.16 13.18
CA GLN A 311 -18.66 -5.31 13.80
C GLN A 311 -18.97 -4.22 14.86
N GLN A 312 -17.94 -3.63 15.46
CA GLN A 312 -18.08 -2.46 16.36
C GLN A 312 -18.12 -1.12 15.62
N ASN A 313 -18.29 -1.13 14.30
CA ASN A 313 -18.32 0.06 13.44
C ASN A 313 -17.01 0.87 13.41
N ASN A 314 -15.88 0.29 13.84
CA ASN A 314 -14.57 0.91 13.65
C ASN A 314 -14.09 0.73 12.22
N ARG A 315 -13.66 1.83 11.60
CA ARG A 315 -13.07 1.89 10.24
C ARG A 315 -11.54 1.75 10.32
N TYR A 316 -10.97 0.77 9.64
CA TYR A 316 -9.52 0.52 9.60
C TYR A 316 -9.07 0.09 8.21
N PRO A 317 -7.85 0.42 7.76
CA PRO A 317 -7.43 0.04 6.42
C PRO A 317 -7.10 -1.44 6.36
N ARG A 318 -7.25 -2.04 5.18
CA ARG A 318 -6.82 -3.40 4.91
C ARG A 318 -5.31 -3.51 5.18
N PRO A 319 -4.89 -4.44 6.06
CA PRO A 319 -3.48 -4.59 6.35
C PRO A 319 -2.73 -5.13 5.15
N ALA A 320 -1.45 -4.77 5.04
CA ALA A 320 -0.51 -5.49 4.21
C ALA A 320 -0.22 -6.84 4.88
N ASP A 321 -0.40 -7.92 4.13
CA ASP A 321 -0.16 -9.30 4.57
C ASP A 321 0.56 -10.03 3.44
N ALA A 322 1.82 -10.40 3.66
CA ALA A 322 2.63 -11.04 2.64
C ALA A 322 2.12 -12.45 2.26
N ASN A 323 1.22 -13.03 3.05
CA ASN A 323 0.60 -14.32 2.78
C ASN A 323 -0.75 -14.21 2.04
N ARG A 324 -1.15 -13.00 1.63
CA ARG A 324 -2.43 -12.75 0.97
C ARG A 324 -2.23 -12.26 -0.46
N GLY A 325 -2.63 -13.08 -1.44
CA GLY A 325 -2.63 -12.70 -2.85
C GLY A 325 -3.70 -11.64 -3.19
N LEU A 326 -3.35 -10.71 -4.09
CA LEU A 326 -4.15 -9.53 -4.46
C LEU A 326 -5.53 -9.88 -5.05
N TRP A 327 -5.67 -11.00 -5.75
CA TRP A 327 -6.97 -11.45 -6.28
C TRP A 327 -8.06 -11.59 -5.21
N ARG A 328 -7.66 -11.84 -3.96
CA ARG A 328 -8.56 -11.94 -2.80
C ARG A 328 -9.14 -10.60 -2.39
N ASP A 329 -8.58 -9.50 -2.89
CA ASP A 329 -9.06 -8.13 -2.65
C ASP A 329 -9.83 -7.56 -3.84
N LEU A 330 -9.89 -8.28 -4.95
CA LEU A 330 -10.40 -7.76 -6.21
C LEU A 330 -11.86 -7.28 -6.13
N ASP A 331 -12.73 -7.96 -5.38
CA ASP A 331 -14.12 -7.52 -5.25
C ASP A 331 -14.21 -6.18 -4.51
N ALA A 332 -13.38 -5.95 -3.49
CA ALA A 332 -13.29 -4.66 -2.81
C ALA A 332 -12.63 -3.56 -3.65
N LEU A 333 -11.98 -3.91 -4.77
CA LEU A 333 -11.40 -2.97 -5.72
C LEU A 333 -12.34 -2.66 -6.89
N LEU A 334 -13.16 -3.61 -7.31
CA LEU A 334 -14.01 -3.49 -8.49
C LEU A 334 -15.47 -3.19 -8.17
N LEU A 335 -15.97 -3.63 -7.01
CA LEU A 335 -17.39 -3.56 -6.66
C LEU A 335 -17.66 -2.40 -5.71
N LEU A 336 -18.79 -1.72 -5.93
CA LEU A 336 -19.37 -0.71 -5.04
C LEU A 336 -19.88 -1.35 -3.75
N LYS A 337 -20.46 -2.53 -3.85
CA LYS A 337 -20.98 -3.29 -2.69
C LYS A 337 -20.47 -4.73 -2.70
N PRO A 338 -19.23 -4.95 -2.23
CA PRO A 338 -18.66 -6.29 -2.15
C PRO A 338 -19.47 -7.18 -1.19
N SER A 339 -19.64 -8.44 -1.58
CA SER A 339 -20.39 -9.41 -0.75
C SER A 339 -19.57 -9.88 0.45
N GLY A 340 -20.11 -9.77 1.66
CA GLY A 340 -19.48 -10.30 2.88
C GLY A 340 -19.87 -9.52 4.14
N SER A 341 -19.41 -9.99 5.30
CA SER A 341 -19.69 -9.36 6.60
C SER A 341 -18.82 -8.14 6.92
N ALA A 342 -17.63 -8.03 6.30
CA ALA A 342 -16.64 -6.99 6.59
C ALA A 342 -16.88 -5.64 5.86
N GLN A 343 -17.94 -5.56 5.04
CA GLN A 343 -18.37 -4.39 4.26
C GLN A 343 -17.22 -3.47 3.81
N PRO A 344 -16.29 -3.97 2.98
CA PRO A 344 -15.14 -3.17 2.59
C PRO A 344 -15.57 -2.00 1.70
N GLU A 345 -15.05 -0.81 2.00
CA GLU A 345 -15.18 0.37 1.17
C GLU A 345 -14.02 0.42 0.15
N ARG A 346 -14.37 0.60 -1.11
CA ARG A 346 -13.42 0.74 -2.21
C ARG A 346 -12.57 2.02 -2.03
N PRO A 347 -11.27 1.99 -2.39
CA PRO A 347 -10.44 3.19 -2.41
C PRO A 347 -11.06 4.27 -3.30
N ARG A 348 -11.14 5.50 -2.79
CA ARG A 348 -11.80 6.62 -3.50
C ARG A 348 -11.13 6.94 -4.84
N VAL A 349 -9.83 6.69 -5.00
CA VAL A 349 -9.13 6.86 -6.28
C VAL A 349 -9.77 6.05 -7.41
N PHE A 350 -10.30 4.86 -7.12
CA PHE A 350 -10.92 4.02 -8.15
C PHE A 350 -12.33 4.43 -8.54
N HIS A 351 -12.92 5.43 -7.87
CA HIS A 351 -14.24 5.95 -8.24
C HIS A 351 -14.25 6.64 -9.60
N THR A 352 -13.11 7.15 -10.05
CA THR A 352 -13.00 7.84 -11.35
C THR A 352 -11.77 7.40 -12.15
N ALA A 353 -10.83 6.63 -11.58
CA ALA A 353 -9.63 6.18 -12.30
C ALA A 353 -9.97 5.44 -13.61
N TYR A 354 -11.05 4.65 -13.62
CA TYR A 354 -11.50 3.88 -14.79
C TYR A 354 -11.83 4.73 -16.03
N GLU A 355 -12.05 6.02 -15.88
CA GLU A 355 -12.33 6.93 -16.99
C GLU A 355 -11.07 7.29 -17.78
N VAL A 356 -9.88 7.15 -17.16
CA VAL A 356 -8.61 7.47 -17.84
C VAL A 356 -8.28 6.40 -18.88
N SER A 357 -8.44 5.13 -18.54
CA SER A 357 -8.20 4.03 -19.47
C SER A 357 -8.85 2.74 -18.97
N GLU A 358 -9.42 1.95 -19.88
CA GLU A 358 -9.92 0.61 -19.57
C GLU A 358 -8.78 -0.40 -19.37
N ARG A 359 -7.57 -0.03 -19.81
CA ARG A 359 -6.38 -0.87 -19.77
C ARG A 359 -5.61 -0.75 -18.46
N LEU A 360 -6.13 0.01 -17.51
CA LEU A 360 -5.54 0.15 -16.19
C LEU A 360 -5.46 -1.19 -15.46
N ARG A 361 -4.46 -1.27 -14.60
CA ARG A 361 -4.24 -2.31 -13.61
C ARG A 361 -4.35 -1.70 -12.22
N VAL A 362 -4.48 -2.54 -11.20
CA VAL A 362 -4.27 -2.14 -9.82
C VAL A 362 -2.92 -2.65 -9.35
N ARG A 363 -2.06 -1.75 -8.91
CA ARG A 363 -0.82 -2.04 -8.20
C ARG A 363 -1.06 -1.94 -6.69
N ALA A 364 -0.88 -3.04 -5.97
CA ALA A 364 -0.92 -3.08 -4.52
C ALA A 364 0.50 -3.05 -3.96
N LEU A 365 0.80 -2.03 -3.16
CA LEU A 365 2.12 -1.77 -2.60
C LEU A 365 1.97 -1.58 -1.08
N GLY A 366 2.79 -2.28 -0.31
CA GLY A 366 2.71 -2.21 1.14
C GLY A 366 3.91 -2.80 1.84
N PHE A 367 3.84 -2.77 3.16
CA PHE A 367 4.84 -3.32 4.05
C PHE A 367 4.10 -4.09 5.14
N ASP A 368 4.18 -5.43 5.11
CA ASP A 368 3.67 -6.30 6.16
C ASP A 368 4.51 -6.09 7.40
N GLN A 369 3.84 -5.57 8.43
CA GLN A 369 4.49 -5.09 9.62
C GLN A 369 3.48 -5.06 10.79
N GLU A 370 3.95 -5.20 12.03
CA GLU A 370 3.13 -5.04 13.23
C GLU A 370 3.01 -3.57 13.64
N GLY A 371 1.96 -3.13 14.33
CA GLY A 371 1.73 -1.70 14.59
C GLY A 371 2.84 -0.94 15.35
N GLN A 372 3.78 -1.65 15.97
CA GLN A 372 4.93 -1.08 16.67
C GLN A 372 6.20 -1.09 15.79
N ALA A 373 7.22 -1.87 16.15
CA ALA A 373 8.57 -1.76 15.60
C ALA A 373 9.03 -2.97 14.79
N LYS A 374 8.17 -3.98 14.59
CA LYS A 374 8.51 -5.18 13.83
C LYS A 374 8.02 -5.06 12.39
N ASP A 375 8.94 -5.38 11.49
CA ASP A 375 8.75 -5.40 10.06
C ASP A 375 8.92 -6.85 9.58
N THR A 376 8.00 -7.33 8.77
CA THR A 376 7.98 -8.74 8.31
C THR A 376 8.48 -8.83 6.88
N GLN A 377 7.77 -8.22 5.93
CA GLN A 377 8.04 -8.40 4.50
C GLN A 377 7.40 -7.30 3.64
N PHE A 378 8.05 -6.94 2.54
CA PHE A 378 7.43 -6.07 1.55
C PHE A 378 6.32 -6.79 0.75
N VAL A 379 5.27 -6.04 0.42
CA VAL A 379 4.15 -6.54 -0.39
C VAL A 379 4.11 -5.76 -1.69
N ASP A 380 4.18 -6.48 -2.80
CA ASP A 380 4.11 -5.91 -4.15
C ASP A 380 3.35 -6.88 -5.08
N ALA A 381 2.20 -6.44 -5.58
CA ALA A 381 1.38 -7.21 -6.50
C ALA A 381 0.71 -6.30 -7.53
N SER A 382 0.48 -6.81 -8.74
CA SER A 382 -0.27 -6.11 -9.78
C SER A 382 -1.34 -7.03 -10.36
N THR A 383 -2.52 -6.48 -10.66
CA THR A 383 -3.56 -7.23 -11.37
C THR A 383 -3.23 -7.31 -12.87
N PRO A 384 -3.86 -8.24 -13.61
CA PRO A 384 -4.15 -8.04 -15.01
C PRO A 384 -4.93 -6.73 -15.24
N ARG A 385 -5.25 -6.43 -16.50
CA ARG A 385 -6.20 -5.36 -16.79
C ARG A 385 -7.58 -5.79 -16.30
N VAL A 386 -8.16 -4.97 -15.44
CA VAL A 386 -9.40 -5.30 -14.72
C VAL A 386 -10.41 -4.16 -14.72
N PHE A 387 -10.07 -3.01 -15.31
CA PHE A 387 -10.95 -1.85 -15.30
C PHE A 387 -12.04 -1.91 -16.37
N ASP A 388 -11.94 -2.84 -17.32
CA ASP A 388 -13.02 -3.24 -18.23
C ASP A 388 -14.21 -3.90 -17.50
N VAL A 389 -14.03 -4.32 -16.25
CA VAL A 389 -15.05 -5.03 -15.46
C VAL A 389 -15.41 -4.35 -14.13
N VAL A 390 -15.00 -3.11 -13.94
CA VAL A 390 -15.42 -2.32 -12.78
C VAL A 390 -16.96 -2.22 -12.78
N GLU A 391 -17.60 -2.25 -11.62
CA GLU A 391 -19.06 -2.35 -11.52
C GLU A 391 -19.79 -1.24 -12.29
N GLU A 392 -19.24 -0.02 -12.31
CA GLU A 392 -19.76 1.10 -13.10
C GLU A 392 -19.83 0.84 -14.62
N ARG A 393 -19.01 -0.08 -15.13
CA ARG A 393 -18.94 -0.42 -16.57
C ARG A 393 -19.58 -1.76 -16.90
N ALA A 394 -19.52 -2.73 -15.97
CA ALA A 394 -19.94 -4.10 -16.21
C ALA A 394 -20.69 -4.69 -15.01
N GLU A 395 -21.81 -4.06 -14.64
CA GLU A 395 -22.66 -4.48 -13.51
C GLU A 395 -23.02 -5.98 -13.55
N HIS A 396 -23.21 -6.55 -14.75
CA HIS A 396 -23.57 -7.97 -14.94
C HIS A 396 -22.46 -8.95 -14.54
N ILE A 397 -21.21 -8.51 -14.48
CA ILE A 397 -20.03 -9.33 -14.14
C ILE A 397 -19.76 -9.33 -12.63
N ALA A 398 -20.23 -8.30 -11.92
CA ALA A 398 -19.98 -8.13 -10.49
C ALA A 398 -20.36 -9.37 -9.63
N PRO A 399 -21.54 -10.00 -9.83
CA PRO A 399 -21.90 -11.22 -9.09
C PRO A 399 -20.93 -12.38 -9.35
N ALA A 400 -20.43 -12.51 -10.58
CA ALA A 400 -19.50 -13.56 -10.98
C ALA A 400 -18.15 -13.40 -10.29
N VAL A 401 -17.60 -12.18 -10.30
CA VAL A 401 -16.31 -11.87 -9.65
C VAL A 401 -16.39 -12.10 -8.14
N GLY A 402 -17.44 -11.59 -7.50
CA GLY A 402 -17.69 -11.83 -6.08
C GLY A 402 -17.82 -13.33 -5.75
N ARG A 403 -18.57 -14.07 -6.57
CA ARG A 403 -18.78 -15.51 -6.37
C ARG A 403 -17.50 -16.33 -6.56
N LEU A 404 -16.73 -16.03 -7.59
CA LEU A 404 -15.47 -16.72 -7.89
C LEU A 404 -14.47 -16.52 -6.74
N ARG A 405 -14.33 -15.30 -6.24
CA ARG A 405 -13.50 -15.01 -5.07
C ARG A 405 -13.97 -15.76 -3.82
N GLN A 406 -15.28 -15.75 -3.55
CA GLN A 406 -15.88 -16.45 -2.41
C GLN A 406 -15.60 -17.95 -2.43
N LEU A 407 -15.64 -18.59 -3.60
CA LEU A 407 -15.33 -20.02 -3.73
C LEU A 407 -13.86 -20.30 -3.39
N GLY A 408 -12.93 -19.50 -3.91
CA GLY A 408 -11.50 -19.63 -3.59
C GLY A 408 -11.21 -19.43 -2.09
N GLU A 409 -11.84 -18.44 -1.45
CA GLU A 409 -11.72 -18.22 0.00
C GLU A 409 -12.35 -19.37 0.80
N LEU A 410 -13.54 -19.84 0.41
CA LEU A 410 -14.24 -20.93 1.10
C LEU A 410 -13.36 -22.17 1.24
N PHE A 411 -12.70 -22.60 0.17
CA PHE A 411 -11.87 -23.81 0.22
C PHE A 411 -10.53 -23.59 0.92
N GLY A 412 -9.98 -22.37 0.90
CA GLY A 412 -8.83 -22.01 1.74
C GLY A 412 -9.16 -22.12 3.23
N TRP A 413 -10.29 -21.56 3.67
CA TRP A 413 -10.77 -21.65 5.06
C TRP A 413 -11.05 -23.10 5.49
N ARG A 414 -11.65 -23.90 4.60
CA ARG A 414 -11.91 -25.32 4.87
C ARG A 414 -10.63 -26.14 4.96
N LEU A 415 -9.65 -25.87 4.09
CA LEU A 415 -8.33 -26.48 4.15
C LEU A 415 -7.65 -26.19 5.49
N GLU A 416 -7.59 -24.92 5.88
CA GLU A 416 -7.00 -24.52 7.16
C GLU A 416 -7.67 -25.26 8.34
N ARG A 417 -9.01 -25.31 8.36
CA ARG A 417 -9.76 -26.02 9.39
C ARG A 417 -9.49 -27.53 9.39
N ALA A 418 -9.44 -28.16 8.23
CA ALA A 418 -9.12 -29.58 8.08
C ALA A 418 -7.71 -29.88 8.63
N VAL A 419 -6.73 -29.05 8.30
CA VAL A 419 -5.34 -29.19 8.74
C VAL A 419 -5.21 -29.00 10.25
N LYS A 420 -5.83 -27.95 10.82
CA LYS A 420 -5.85 -27.71 12.27
C LYS A 420 -6.47 -28.88 13.03
N ARG A 421 -7.58 -29.42 12.51
CA ARG A 421 -8.26 -30.59 13.09
C ARG A 421 -7.40 -31.85 13.02
N ALA A 422 -6.75 -32.10 11.88
CA ALA A 422 -5.86 -33.25 11.70
C ALA A 422 -4.66 -33.18 12.66
N TRP A 423 -4.02 -32.00 12.76
CA TRP A 423 -2.92 -31.76 13.69
C TRP A 423 -3.32 -32.01 15.14
N ALA A 424 -4.43 -31.42 15.58
CA ALA A 424 -4.90 -31.57 16.97
C ALA A 424 -5.19 -33.03 17.33
N ALA A 425 -5.83 -33.78 16.41
CA ALA A 425 -6.10 -35.20 16.59
C ALA A 425 -4.82 -36.06 16.54
N TYR A 426 -3.82 -35.67 15.75
CA TYR A 426 -2.56 -36.40 15.64
C TYR A 426 -1.62 -36.15 16.82
N VAL A 427 -1.36 -34.89 17.20
CA VAL A 427 -0.35 -34.54 18.22
C VAL A 427 -0.86 -34.74 19.64
N THR A 428 -2.18 -34.57 19.87
CA THR A 428 -2.83 -34.67 21.20
C THR A 428 -2.12 -33.87 22.30
N ASP A 429 -1.49 -32.77 21.95
CA ASP A 429 -0.97 -31.78 22.90
C ASP A 429 -1.69 -30.46 22.66
N ALA A 430 -2.43 -30.00 23.66
CA ALA A 430 -3.19 -28.76 23.60
C ALA A 430 -2.29 -27.51 23.48
N LYS A 431 -1.00 -27.62 23.83
CA LYS A 431 -0.03 -26.52 23.73
C LYS A 431 0.67 -26.48 22.37
N ALA A 432 0.65 -27.56 21.60
CA ALA A 432 1.30 -27.64 20.30
C ALA A 432 0.49 -26.89 19.24
N LYS A 433 1.10 -25.89 18.60
CA LYS A 433 0.44 -25.06 17.60
C LYS A 433 0.47 -25.72 16.20
N PRO A 434 -0.64 -25.70 15.45
CA PRO A 434 -0.71 -26.24 14.09
C PRO A 434 -0.05 -25.33 13.03
N ASP A 435 0.62 -24.25 13.44
CA ASP A 435 1.03 -23.14 12.58
C ASP A 435 1.89 -23.59 11.39
N THR A 436 2.79 -24.56 11.58
CA THR A 436 3.63 -25.10 10.50
C THR A 436 2.80 -25.78 9.41
N TRP A 437 1.85 -26.65 9.77
CA TRP A 437 1.00 -27.33 8.79
C TRP A 437 0.07 -26.35 8.09
N VAL A 438 -0.46 -25.37 8.82
CA VAL A 438 -1.32 -24.32 8.25
C VAL A 438 -0.54 -23.49 7.24
N ALA A 439 0.67 -23.06 7.59
CA ALA A 439 1.54 -22.30 6.70
C ALA A 439 1.90 -23.10 5.44
N GLU A 440 2.24 -24.39 5.59
CA GLU A 440 2.56 -25.25 4.45
C GLU A 440 1.34 -25.49 3.53
N ALA A 441 0.16 -25.72 4.11
CA ALA A 441 -1.07 -25.90 3.35
C ALA A 441 -1.44 -24.62 2.59
N ALA A 442 -1.31 -23.46 3.23
CA ALA A 442 -1.53 -22.15 2.64
C ALA A 442 -0.56 -21.90 1.46
N ALA A 443 0.74 -22.17 1.65
CA ALA A 443 1.76 -22.01 0.61
C ALA A 443 1.52 -22.90 -0.61
N ARG A 444 0.91 -24.07 -0.43
CA ARG A 444 0.53 -24.98 -1.54
C ARG A 444 -0.76 -24.56 -2.22
N TYR A 445 -1.76 -24.09 -1.47
CA TYR A 445 -3.09 -23.79 -1.98
C TYR A 445 -3.18 -22.42 -2.66
N TRP A 446 -2.79 -21.34 -1.98
CA TRP A 446 -3.09 -19.97 -2.41
C TRP A 446 -2.50 -19.60 -3.78
N PRO A 447 -1.24 -19.93 -4.12
CA PRO A 447 -0.69 -19.62 -5.45
C PRO A 447 -1.41 -20.36 -6.57
N ARG A 448 -1.93 -21.56 -6.30
CA ARG A 448 -2.70 -22.35 -7.28
C ARG A 448 -4.11 -21.83 -7.43
N ALA A 449 -4.75 -21.47 -6.32
CA ALA A 449 -6.06 -20.85 -6.30
C ALA A 449 -6.05 -19.49 -7.03
N GLU A 450 -4.97 -18.72 -6.92
CA GLU A 450 -4.79 -17.49 -7.68
C GLU A 450 -4.78 -17.72 -9.20
N ARG A 451 -3.99 -18.70 -9.68
CA ARG A 451 -3.97 -19.03 -11.10
C ARG A 451 -5.35 -19.45 -11.60
N GLU A 452 -6.00 -20.34 -10.85
CA GLU A 452 -7.35 -20.82 -11.13
C GLU A 452 -8.39 -19.69 -11.16
N PHE A 453 -8.25 -18.70 -10.27
CA PHE A 453 -9.07 -17.50 -10.26
C PHE A 453 -8.87 -16.68 -11.54
N TRP A 454 -7.62 -16.38 -11.90
CA TRP A 454 -7.33 -15.54 -13.06
C TRP A 454 -7.66 -16.21 -14.39
N ASP A 455 -7.51 -17.54 -14.49
CA ASP A 455 -7.92 -18.30 -15.68
C ASP A 455 -9.42 -18.14 -15.92
N ARG A 456 -10.25 -18.40 -14.90
CA ARG A 456 -11.71 -18.19 -15.02
C ARG A 456 -12.12 -16.75 -15.18
N PHE A 457 -11.44 -15.82 -14.52
CA PHE A 457 -11.74 -14.39 -14.63
C PHE A 457 -11.58 -13.88 -16.07
N ARG A 458 -10.60 -14.40 -16.81
CA ARG A 458 -10.38 -14.08 -18.23
C ARG A 458 -11.46 -14.65 -19.15
N GLU A 459 -12.09 -15.76 -18.75
CA GLU A 459 -13.15 -16.42 -19.52
C GLU A 459 -14.54 -15.79 -19.31
N LEU A 460 -14.67 -14.87 -18.34
CA LEU A 460 -15.94 -14.19 -18.08
C LEU A 460 -16.37 -13.34 -19.28
N ASP A 461 -17.64 -13.46 -19.64
CA ASP A 461 -18.22 -12.74 -20.77
C ASP A 461 -18.27 -11.22 -20.54
N ARG A 462 -17.53 -10.49 -21.38
CA ARG A 462 -17.48 -9.03 -21.41
C ARG A 462 -18.61 -8.39 -22.23
N THR A 463 -19.35 -9.17 -23.03
CA THR A 463 -20.33 -8.67 -24.01
C THR A 463 -21.76 -8.59 -23.48
N ASN A 464 -21.99 -9.03 -22.24
CA ASN A 464 -23.33 -9.10 -21.61
C ASN A 464 -24.30 -10.04 -22.36
N ALA A 465 -23.77 -11.02 -23.08
CA ALA A 465 -24.54 -12.06 -23.76
C ALA A 465 -24.95 -13.19 -22.80
N LEU A 466 -24.16 -13.42 -21.75
CA LEU A 466 -24.39 -14.51 -20.79
C LEU A 466 -24.76 -13.97 -19.39
N PRO A 467 -25.75 -14.57 -18.72
CA PRO A 467 -26.09 -14.20 -17.34
C PRO A 467 -24.92 -14.48 -16.40
N ASN A 468 -24.70 -13.61 -15.42
CA ASN A 468 -23.60 -13.70 -14.44
C ASN A 468 -22.22 -13.88 -15.10
N GLY A 469 -21.98 -13.21 -16.22
CA GLY A 469 -20.71 -13.27 -16.95
C GLY A 469 -20.32 -14.67 -17.44
N GLY A 470 -21.26 -15.62 -17.53
CA GLY A 470 -20.98 -16.98 -18.00
C GLY A 470 -20.25 -17.89 -17.00
N LEU A 471 -20.15 -17.50 -15.72
CA LEU A 471 -19.44 -18.29 -14.72
C LEU A 471 -20.10 -19.66 -14.44
N ASP A 472 -19.40 -20.75 -14.75
CA ASP A 472 -19.76 -22.08 -14.24
C ASP A 472 -19.33 -22.24 -12.77
N VAL A 473 -20.28 -21.98 -11.88
CA VAL A 473 -20.09 -22.08 -10.42
C VAL A 473 -19.78 -23.53 -9.99
N GLY A 474 -20.30 -24.52 -10.71
CA GLY A 474 -20.10 -25.94 -10.41
C GLY A 474 -18.67 -26.38 -10.67
N GLU A 475 -18.15 -26.05 -11.85
CA GLU A 475 -16.77 -26.33 -12.23
C GLU A 475 -15.77 -25.52 -11.41
N ALA A 476 -16.04 -24.23 -11.17
CA ALA A 476 -15.23 -23.41 -10.27
C ALA A 476 -15.12 -24.03 -8.87
N ARG A 477 -16.25 -24.49 -8.32
CA ARG A 477 -16.27 -25.16 -7.01
C ARG A 477 -15.45 -26.45 -7.00
N LYS A 478 -15.57 -27.29 -8.04
CA LYS A 478 -14.81 -28.54 -8.15
C LYS A 478 -13.30 -28.28 -8.23
N ALA A 479 -12.89 -27.26 -8.99
CA ALA A 479 -11.49 -26.93 -9.15
C ALA A 479 -10.86 -26.46 -7.83
N PHE A 480 -11.45 -25.48 -7.14
CA PHE A 480 -10.92 -25.04 -5.85
C PHE A 480 -10.93 -26.15 -4.78
N LEU A 481 -11.95 -27.01 -4.77
CA LEU A 481 -11.96 -28.19 -3.90
C LEU A 481 -10.78 -29.12 -4.18
N ARG A 482 -10.53 -29.44 -5.45
CA ARG A 482 -9.42 -30.30 -5.86
C ARG A 482 -8.08 -29.74 -5.39
N LEU A 483 -7.87 -28.43 -5.57
CA LEU A 483 -6.66 -27.75 -5.08
C LEU A 483 -6.50 -27.88 -3.56
N ALA A 484 -7.59 -27.78 -2.81
CA ALA A 484 -7.57 -27.94 -1.35
C ALA A 484 -7.32 -29.40 -0.93
N GLU A 485 -7.90 -30.38 -1.63
CA GLU A 485 -7.64 -31.81 -1.39
C GLU A 485 -6.17 -32.15 -1.60
N GLU A 486 -5.58 -31.74 -2.73
CA GLU A 486 -4.18 -31.99 -3.05
C GLU A 486 -3.23 -31.34 -2.04
N ALA A 487 -3.52 -30.10 -1.61
CA ALA A 487 -2.74 -29.44 -0.57
C ALA A 487 -2.84 -30.16 0.79
N TYR A 488 -4.04 -30.60 1.17
CA TYR A 488 -4.28 -31.34 2.39
C TYR A 488 -3.53 -32.68 2.42
N GLU A 489 -3.63 -33.44 1.33
CA GLU A 489 -2.94 -34.73 1.19
C GLU A 489 -1.43 -34.58 1.24
N ALA A 490 -0.87 -33.56 0.56
CA ALA A 490 0.57 -33.31 0.56
C ALA A 490 1.11 -33.00 1.97
N VAL A 491 0.44 -32.12 2.73
CA VAL A 491 0.87 -31.72 4.09
C VAL A 491 0.75 -32.87 5.08
N THR A 492 -0.26 -33.73 4.92
CA THR A 492 -0.55 -34.81 5.87
C THR A 492 0.11 -36.14 5.51
N ALA A 493 0.77 -36.25 4.35
CA ALA A 493 1.30 -37.51 3.81
C ALA A 493 2.30 -38.23 4.74
N THR A 494 3.07 -37.50 5.54
CA THR A 494 4.08 -38.12 6.41
C THR A 494 3.46 -38.83 7.62
N VAL A 495 2.35 -38.31 8.16
CA VAL A 495 1.72 -38.86 9.37
C VAL A 495 0.80 -40.03 9.08
N THR A 496 0.31 -40.16 7.85
CA THR A 496 -0.55 -41.29 7.42
C THR A 496 0.19 -42.62 7.39
N ARG A 497 1.52 -42.63 7.57
CA ARG A 497 2.35 -43.83 7.78
C ARG A 497 2.09 -44.53 9.12
N THR A 498 1.34 -43.90 10.02
CA THR A 498 0.94 -44.49 11.30
C THR A 498 -0.58 -44.66 11.33
N GLN A 499 -1.09 -45.71 11.98
CA GLN A 499 -2.54 -45.92 12.12
C GLN A 499 -3.24 -44.73 12.78
N ARG A 500 -2.59 -44.15 13.80
CA ARG A 500 -3.07 -42.96 14.51
C ARG A 500 -3.18 -41.75 13.57
N GLY A 501 -2.11 -41.45 12.83
CA GLY A 501 -2.11 -40.33 11.89
C GLY A 501 -3.07 -40.55 10.72
N ALA A 502 -3.16 -41.76 10.17
CA ALA A 502 -4.12 -42.11 9.12
C ALA A 502 -5.57 -41.87 9.57
N LYS A 503 -5.93 -42.29 10.80
CA LYS A 503 -7.25 -42.04 11.39
C LYS A 503 -7.51 -40.55 11.58
N ALA A 504 -6.56 -39.82 12.18
CA ALA A 504 -6.68 -38.38 12.42
C ALA A 504 -6.90 -37.59 11.13
N VAL A 505 -6.15 -37.92 10.08
CA VAL A 505 -6.25 -37.30 8.75
C VAL A 505 -7.59 -37.65 8.08
N PHE A 506 -7.97 -38.92 8.08
CA PHE A 506 -9.24 -39.34 7.47
C PHE A 506 -10.45 -38.64 8.12
N GLU A 507 -10.52 -38.60 9.45
CA GLU A 507 -11.64 -37.97 10.17
C GLU A 507 -11.70 -36.44 9.99
N ALA A 508 -10.55 -35.80 9.79
CA ALA A 508 -10.48 -34.35 9.59
C ALA A 508 -10.78 -33.93 8.14
N ARG A 509 -10.58 -34.82 7.15
CA ARG A 509 -10.85 -34.56 5.72
C ARG A 509 -12.28 -34.08 5.44
N ILE A 510 -13.25 -34.48 6.27
CA ILE A 510 -14.66 -34.06 6.11
C ILE A 510 -14.85 -32.53 6.14
N GLU A 511 -13.95 -31.80 6.80
CA GLU A 511 -14.00 -30.33 6.85
C GLU A 511 -13.85 -29.68 5.46
N LEU A 512 -13.12 -30.32 4.52
CA LEU A 512 -13.02 -29.87 3.11
C LEU A 512 -14.39 -29.81 2.41
N TYR A 513 -15.32 -30.67 2.82
CA TYR A 513 -16.66 -30.76 2.25
C TYR A 513 -17.71 -29.96 3.05
N GLY A 514 -17.31 -29.30 4.14
CA GLY A 514 -18.18 -28.47 4.98
C GLY A 514 -18.44 -29.04 6.37
N GLY A 515 -17.75 -30.11 6.74
CA GLY A 515 -17.84 -30.74 8.05
C GLY A 515 -19.16 -31.48 8.29
N ASN A 516 -19.34 -31.97 9.51
CA ASN A 516 -20.60 -32.62 9.89
C ASN A 516 -21.71 -31.56 9.98
N ARG A 517 -22.83 -31.79 9.27
CA ARG A 517 -24.04 -30.98 9.44
C ARG A 517 -24.43 -30.98 10.92
N LYS A 518 -24.37 -29.83 11.60
CA LYS A 518 -25.02 -29.67 12.91
C LYS A 518 -26.51 -29.90 12.69
N LYS A 519 -27.10 -30.94 13.31
CA LYS A 519 -28.56 -31.07 13.40
C LYS A 519 -29.07 -29.77 14.00
N LYS A 520 -29.94 -29.03 13.29
CA LYS A 520 -30.68 -27.92 13.89
C LYS A 520 -31.37 -28.47 15.14
N ALA A 521 -31.13 -27.85 16.30
CA ALA A 521 -31.93 -28.15 17.47
C ALA A 521 -33.40 -27.93 17.10
N ALA A 522 -34.24 -28.93 17.37
CA ALA A 522 -35.68 -28.80 17.20
C ALA A 522 -36.14 -27.56 17.99
N PRO A 523 -37.08 -26.76 17.46
CA PRO A 523 -37.65 -25.68 18.24
C PRO A 523 -38.25 -26.28 19.51
N ALA A 524 -37.86 -25.76 20.67
CA ALA A 524 -38.44 -26.14 21.94
C ALA A 524 -39.95 -25.89 21.86
N GLU A 525 -40.74 -26.94 22.05
CA GLU A 525 -42.19 -26.82 22.25
C GLU A 525 -42.42 -25.87 23.43
N GLY A 526 -43.01 -24.71 23.14
CA GLY A 526 -43.45 -23.77 24.16
C GLY A 526 -44.53 -24.42 25.03
N PRO A 527 -44.63 -24.05 26.32
CA PRO A 527 -45.54 -24.70 27.24
C PRO A 527 -47.00 -24.49 26.79
N ALA A 528 -47.78 -25.57 26.87
CA ALA A 528 -49.21 -25.58 26.63
C ALA A 528 -49.91 -24.58 27.56
N VAL A 529 -50.55 -23.57 26.96
CA VAL A 529 -51.45 -22.66 27.68
C VAL A 529 -52.72 -23.45 28.02
N GLY A 530 -52.85 -23.85 29.28
CA GLY A 530 -54.07 -24.41 29.83
C GLY A 530 -55.21 -23.40 29.74
N ARG A 531 -56.32 -23.82 29.12
CA ARG A 531 -57.62 -23.16 29.20
C ARG A 531 -58.09 -23.20 30.66
N ALA A 532 -58.31 -22.04 31.27
CA ALA A 532 -59.16 -21.90 32.44
C ALA A 532 -60.52 -21.33 31.99
N GLN A 533 -61.58 -22.09 32.26
CA GLN A 533 -62.97 -21.64 32.25
C GLN A 533 -63.27 -21.01 33.62
N GLN A 534 -63.65 -19.74 33.64
CA GLN A 534 -64.85 -19.16 34.30
C GLN A 534 -64.79 -17.64 34.20
#